data_AF-A0A4Q5SXL4-F1
#
_entry.id   AF-A0A4Q5SXL4-F1
#
_cell.length_a   1.000
_cell.length_b   1.000
_cell.length_c   1.000
_cell.angle_alpha   90.00
_cell.angle_beta   90.00
_cell.angle_gamma   90.00
#
_symmetry.space_group_name_H-M   'P 1'
#
loop_
_entity.id
_entity.type
_entity.pdbx_description
1 polymer ?
#
loop_
_entity_poly.entity_id
_entity_poly.type
_entity_poly.pdbx_seq_one_letter_code
_entity_poly.pdbx_strand_id
1 'polypeptide(L)'
;MSHNIYFSRIIKAGDRQREFNFRRLPVGDDLRYEVDVPDDRGQRISFTMLRSPEGQWRADAPQLPSWVADAAERLEGAIREHMETQ
;
A
#
# COMPACT_ATOMS: atom_id res chain seq x y z
N MET A 1 -11.79 20.61 2.90
CA MET A 1 -12.25 19.28 2.45
C MET A 1 -11.38 18.25 3.15
N SER A 2 -12.00 17.29 3.84
CA SER A 2 -11.27 16.23 4.54
C SER A 2 -10.64 15.31 3.49
N HIS A 3 -9.33 15.43 3.25
CA HIS A 3 -8.60 14.50 2.39
C HIS A 3 -8.80 13.10 2.96
N ASN A 4 -9.30 12.15 2.16
CA ASN A 4 -9.59 10.82 2.66
C ASN A 4 -8.26 10.17 3.11
N ILE A 5 -8.15 9.87 4.40
CA ILE A 5 -6.96 9.28 5.01
C ILE A 5 -6.95 7.75 4.90
N TYR A 6 -8.03 7.13 4.43
CA TYR A 6 -8.15 5.68 4.26
C TYR A 6 -8.76 5.32 2.90
N PHE A 7 -8.19 4.32 2.24
CA PHE A 7 -8.86 3.67 1.12
C PHE A 7 -8.50 2.19 1.07
N SER A 8 -9.27 1.40 0.34
CA SER A 8 -8.92 0.01 0.05
C SER A 8 -8.90 -0.25 -1.45
N ARG A 9 -8.15 -1.26 -1.87
CA ARG A 9 -8.09 -1.70 -3.27
C ARG A 9 -7.98 -3.22 -3.34
N ILE A 10 -8.77 -3.81 -4.23
CA ILE A 10 -8.63 -5.23 -4.57
C ILE A 10 -7.49 -5.38 -5.57
N ILE A 11 -6.45 -6.12 -5.20
CA ILE A 11 -5.23 -6.32 -6.00
C ILE A 11 -4.99 -7.82 -6.14
N LYS A 12 -4.62 -8.26 -7.36
CA LYS A 12 -4.12 -9.62 -7.57
C LYS A 12 -2.71 -9.72 -6.98
N ALA A 13 -2.53 -10.63 -6.03
CA ALA A 13 -1.26 -10.87 -5.34
C ALA A 13 -1.07 -12.37 -5.14
N GLY A 14 -0.06 -12.93 -5.81
CA GLY A 14 0.03 -14.37 -6.05
C GLY A 14 -1.16 -14.88 -6.88
N ASP A 15 -1.77 -15.99 -6.45
CA ASP A 15 -2.88 -16.65 -7.15
C ASP A 15 -4.27 -16.12 -6.75
N ARG A 16 -4.35 -15.09 -5.92
CA ARG A 16 -5.61 -14.61 -5.34
C ARG A 16 -5.81 -13.11 -5.55
N GLN A 17 -7.07 -12.70 -5.51
CA GLN A 17 -7.41 -11.30 -5.26
C GLN A 17 -7.45 -11.08 -3.74
N ARG A 18 -6.79 -10.02 -3.28
CA ARG A 18 -6.76 -9.62 -1.88
C ARG A 18 -7.13 -8.15 -1.76
N GLU A 19 -7.86 -7.81 -0.71
CA GLU A 19 -8.11 -6.42 -0.37
C GLU A 19 -6.94 -5.88 0.45
N PHE A 20 -6.25 -4.89 -0.12
CA PHE A 20 -5.23 -4.11 0.58
C PHE A 20 -5.87 -2.85 1.12
N ASN A 21 -5.65 -2.60 2.40
CA ASN A 21 -6.12 -1.42 3.10
C ASN A 21 -4.96 -0.42 3.22
N PHE A 22 -5.20 0.82 2.84
CA PHE A 22 -4.20 1.89 2.84
C PHE A 22 -4.64 2.97 3.81
N ARG A 23 -3.73 3.35 4.70
CA ARG A 23 -3.89 4.48 5.62
C ARG A 23 -2.79 5.49 5.36
N ARG A 24 -3.15 6.71 4.97
CA ARG A 24 -2.21 7.82 4.86
C ARG A 24 -1.71 8.20 6.25
N LEU A 25 -0.39 8.25 6.44
CA LEU A 25 0.22 8.65 7.69
C LEU A 25 0.57 10.15 7.64
N PRO A 26 0.24 10.94 8.68
CA PRO A 26 0.65 12.34 8.79
C PRO A 26 2.07 12.41 9.36
N VAL A 27 3.10 12.35 8.52
CA VAL A 27 4.51 12.42 8.94
C VAL A 27 5.22 13.56 8.21
N GLY A 28 5.08 14.79 8.72
CA GLY A 28 5.71 15.97 8.14
C GLY A 28 5.32 16.19 6.67
N ASP A 29 6.29 16.59 5.85
CA ASP A 29 6.13 16.76 4.40
C ASP A 29 6.26 15.42 3.63
N ASP A 30 6.66 14.34 4.30
CA ASP A 30 6.80 13.02 3.67
C ASP A 30 5.43 12.34 3.54
N LEU A 31 5.07 11.96 2.31
CA LEU A 31 3.87 11.17 2.07
C LEU A 31 4.16 9.69 2.27
N ARG A 32 3.46 9.07 3.24
CA ARG A 32 3.59 7.64 3.57
C ARG A 32 2.22 7.00 3.67
N TYR A 33 2.14 5.74 3.27
CA TYR A 33 0.94 4.91 3.46
C TYR A 33 1.30 3.68 4.28
N GLU A 34 0.61 3.47 5.39
CA GLU A 34 0.55 2.14 5.99
C GLU A 34 -0.36 1.28 5.13
N VAL A 35 0.09 0.08 4.81
CA VAL A 35 -0.63 -0.91 4.03
C VAL A 35 -0.84 -2.13 4.89
N ASP A 36 -2.05 -2.68 4.81
CA ASP A 36 -2.45 -3.87 5.52
C ASP A 36 -3.17 -4.84 4.58
N VAL A 37 -2.91 -6.14 4.76
CA VAL A 37 -3.57 -7.20 4.00
C VAL A 37 -3.61 -8.50 4.82
N PRO A 38 -4.72 -9.26 4.81
CA PRO A 38 -4.74 -10.59 5.42
C PRO A 38 -4.02 -11.64 4.54
N ASP A 39 -3.28 -12.52 5.19
CA ASP A 39 -2.79 -13.76 4.60
C ASP A 39 -3.90 -14.84 4.52
N ASP A 40 -3.54 -16.05 4.07
CA ASP A 40 -4.51 -17.14 3.90
C ASP A 40 -5.02 -17.74 5.22
N ARG A 41 -4.38 -17.42 6.34
CA ARG A 41 -4.77 -17.82 7.69
C ARG A 41 -5.54 -16.72 8.42
N GLY A 42 -5.76 -15.58 7.76
CA GLY A 42 -6.36 -14.39 8.36
C GLY A 42 -5.39 -13.58 9.23
N GLN A 43 -4.10 -13.95 9.27
CA GLN A 43 -3.08 -13.15 9.92
C GLN A 43 -2.79 -11.92 9.07
N ARG A 44 -2.76 -10.75 9.71
CA ARG A 44 -2.55 -9.48 9.02
C ARG A 44 -1.06 -9.25 8.80
N ILE A 45 -0.71 -8.92 7.56
CA ILE A 45 0.60 -8.42 7.17
C ILE A 45 0.45 -6.91 7.03
N SER A 46 1.26 -6.17 7.78
CA SER A 46 1.27 -4.71 7.73
C SER A 46 2.68 -4.22 7.40
N PHE A 47 2.77 -3.23 6.53
CA PHE A 47 4.02 -2.62 6.08
C PHE A 47 3.80 -1.18 5.65
N THR A 48 4.87 -0.41 5.48
CA THR A 48 4.77 0.98 5.02
C THR A 48 5.17 1.08 3.56
N MET A 49 4.48 1.90 2.79
CA MET A 49 4.90 2.38 1.48
C MET A 49 5.47 3.79 1.64
N LEU A 50 6.73 3.96 1.25
CA LEU A 50 7.45 5.23 1.25
C LEU A 50 7.58 5.76 -0.17
N ARG A 51 7.42 7.07 -0.33
CA ARG A 51 7.70 7.76 -1.59
C ARG A 51 9.18 8.13 -1.65
N SER A 52 9.88 7.71 -2.69
CA SER A 52 11.26 8.12 -2.97
C SER A 52 11.34 9.57 -3.45
N PRO A 53 12.52 10.20 -3.43
CA PRO A 53 12.72 11.54 -4.00
C PRO A 53 12.33 11.64 -5.49
N GLU A 54 12.47 10.55 -6.24
CA GLU A 54 12.07 10.43 -7.66
C GLU A 54 10.56 10.22 -7.84
N GLY A 55 9.81 10.16 -6.73
CA GLY A 55 8.36 10.02 -6.72
C GLY A 55 7.84 8.59 -6.83
N GLN A 56 8.71 7.58 -6.77
CA GLN A 56 8.35 6.16 -6.80
C GLN A 56 7.90 5.68 -5.42
N TRP A 57 6.94 4.76 -5.36
CA TRP A 57 6.50 4.14 -4.12
C TRP A 57 7.19 2.81 -3.89
N ARG A 58 7.74 2.60 -2.69
CA ARG A 58 8.43 1.35 -2.32
C ARG A 58 8.00 0.87 -0.95
N ALA A 59 7.88 -0.45 -0.81
CA ALA A 59 7.60 -1.06 0.48
C ALA A 59 8.85 -0.98 1.37
N ASP A 60 8.68 -0.41 2.56
CA ASP A 60 9.67 -0.35 3.63
C ASP A 60 9.36 -1.45 4.64
N ALA A 61 9.85 -2.65 4.34
CA ALA A 61 9.78 -3.81 5.21
C ALA A 61 10.96 -4.75 4.92
N PRO A 62 11.67 -5.24 5.95
CA PRO A 62 12.87 -6.07 5.76
C PRO A 62 12.54 -7.45 5.15
N GLN A 63 11.33 -7.95 5.38
CA GLN A 63 10.87 -9.22 4.83
C GLN A 63 9.37 -9.14 4.53
N LEU A 64 9.01 -9.37 3.28
CA LEU A 64 7.63 -9.51 2.83
C LEU A 64 7.45 -10.88 2.20
N PRO A 65 6.27 -11.50 2.32
CA PRO A 65 5.93 -12.64 1.49
C PRO A 65 6.11 -12.29 0.01
N SER A 66 6.61 -13.23 -0.80
CA SER A 66 6.88 -13.00 -2.23
C SER A 66 5.66 -12.45 -2.95
N TRP A 67 4.47 -12.96 -2.66
CA TRP A 67 3.22 -12.49 -3.26
C TRP A 67 2.88 -11.02 -2.94
N VAL A 68 3.34 -10.48 -1.81
CA VAL A 68 3.22 -9.04 -1.48
C VAL A 68 4.27 -8.26 -2.27
N ALA A 69 5.51 -8.74 -2.27
CA ALA A 69 6.62 -8.08 -2.98
C ALA A 69 6.34 -7.98 -4.49
N ASP A 70 5.83 -9.05 -5.10
CA ASP A 70 5.45 -9.11 -6.52
C ASP A 70 4.27 -8.17 -6.84
N ALA A 71 3.50 -7.76 -5.84
CA ALA A 71 2.39 -6.81 -6.00
C ALA A 71 2.82 -5.34 -5.87
N ALA A 72 4.09 -5.03 -5.62
CA ALA A 72 4.59 -3.68 -5.33
C ALA A 72 4.18 -2.63 -6.37
N GLU A 73 4.32 -2.92 -7.66
CA GLU A 73 3.92 -2.00 -8.74
C GLU A 73 2.40 -1.71 -8.73
N ARG A 74 1.58 -2.69 -8.33
CA ARG A 74 0.13 -2.53 -8.24
C ARG A 74 -0.28 -1.70 -7.04
N LEU A 75 0.42 -1.87 -5.92
CA LEU A 75 0.26 -1.06 -4.72
C LEU A 75 0.62 0.40 -5.00
N GLU A 76 1.73 0.63 -5.71
CA GLU A 76 2.10 1.96 -6.21
C GLU A 76 0.99 2.55 -7.10
N GLY A 77 0.50 1.80 -8.08
CA GLY A 77 -0.57 2.24 -8.95
C GLY A 77 -1.84 2.63 -8.19
N ALA A 78 -2.22 1.84 -7.18
CA ALA A 78 -3.38 2.12 -6.33
C ALA A 78 -3.22 3.44 -5.54
N ILE A 79 -2.01 3.71 -5.02
CA ILE A 79 -1.72 4.98 -4.33
C ILE A 79 -1.78 6.15 -5.30
N ARG A 80 -1.16 6.04 -6.49
CA ARG A 80 -1.16 7.12 -7.49
C ARG A 80 -2.57 7.46 -7.96
N GLU A 81 -3.36 6.46 -8.32
CA GLU A 81 -4.75 6.64 -8.72
C GLU A 81 -5.57 7.31 -7.61
N HIS A 82 -5.40 6.87 -6.37
CA HIS A 82 -6.07 7.49 -5.23
C HIS A 82 -5.70 8.97 -5.07
N MET A 83 -4.42 9.32 -5.24
CA MET A 83 -3.95 10.71 -5.17
C MET A 83 -4.49 11.60 -6.30
N GLU A 84 -4.71 11.05 -7.49
CA GLU A 84 -5.27 11.79 -8.64
C GLU A 84 -6.77 12.04 -8.52
N THR A 85 -7.47 11.21 -7.75
CA THR A 85 -8.95 11.28 -7.59
C THR A 85 -9.44 12.13 -6.41
N GLN A 86 -8.54 12.79 -5.67
CA GLN A 86 -8.85 13.63 -4.49
C GLN A 86 -8.96 15.12 -4.81
#